data_AF-A0A916L889-F1
#
_entry.id   AF-A0A916L889-F1
#
_cell.length_a   1.000
_cell.length_b   1.000
_cell.length_c   1.000
_cell.angle_alpha   90.00
_cell.angle_beta   90.00
_cell.angle_gamma   90.00
#
_symmetry.space_group_name_H-M   'P 1'
#
loop_
_entity.id
_entity.type
_entity.pdbx_description
1 polymer ?
#
loop_
_entity_poly.entity_id
_entity_poly.type
_entity_poly.pdbx_seq_one_letter_code
_entity_poly.pdbx_strand_id
1 'polypeptide(L)'
;MILFSPIGTADPITALGDGPMLHIVRHYRPIVVVLFLSAEIAAFENADRRYSAAITRLAPETDVRIVTYTNPSVHRFDLFVPVFRNHLVELSAEFPDRTILLNTSSGTPAMQAALVAINVFGIPRTTAVQVSTPARALSKPGDRESPDAYDLELMWDANDDNQPGAPNRCFEATSAALGVNRPGESGDSLI
;
A
#
# COMPACT_ATOMS: atom_id res chain seq x y z
N MET A 1 -3.51 -7.76 -10.42
CA MET A 1 -3.36 -6.35 -10.02
C MET A 1 -1.90 -6.10 -9.69
N ILE A 2 -1.48 -4.84 -9.66
CA ILE A 2 -0.16 -4.40 -9.19
C ILE A 2 -0.38 -3.62 -7.89
N LEU A 3 0.50 -3.72 -6.91
CA LEU A 3 0.47 -2.88 -5.71
C LEU A 3 1.64 -1.91 -5.72
N PHE A 4 1.36 -0.61 -5.60
CA PHE A 4 2.35 0.41 -5.26
C PHE A 4 2.17 0.80 -3.79
N SER A 5 3.17 0.50 -2.97
CA SER A 5 3.09 0.71 -1.52
C SER A 5 4.31 1.45 -0.99
N PRO A 6 4.16 2.72 -0.59
CA PRO A 6 5.03 3.30 0.43
C PRO A 6 5.04 2.42 1.67
N ILE A 7 6.16 2.37 2.37
CA ILE A 7 6.30 1.53 3.56
C ILE A 7 6.50 2.39 4.79
N GLY A 8 5.75 2.07 5.84
CA GLY A 8 5.81 2.74 7.12
C GLY A 8 6.19 1.80 8.26
N THR A 9 6.24 2.35 9.47
CA THR A 9 6.60 1.61 10.69
C THR A 9 5.53 0.63 11.16
N ALA A 10 4.33 0.66 10.58
CA ALA A 10 3.28 -0.34 10.83
C ALA A 10 3.42 -1.57 9.92
N ASP A 11 4.27 -1.52 8.89
CA ASP A 11 4.54 -2.67 8.03
C ASP A 11 5.73 -3.47 8.61
N PRO A 12 5.85 -4.78 8.30
CA PRO A 12 4.86 -5.60 7.62
C PRO A 12 3.79 -6.16 8.56
N ILE A 13 4.08 -6.34 9.84
CA ILE A 13 3.20 -6.89 10.88
C ILE A 13 3.41 -6.10 12.17
N THR A 14 2.33 -5.81 12.87
CA THR A 14 2.30 -5.17 14.20
C THR A 14 1.84 -6.16 15.26
N ALA A 15 1.88 -5.78 16.54
CA ALA A 15 1.31 -6.58 17.62
C ALA A 15 -0.21 -6.81 17.45
N LEU A 16 -0.86 -6.07 16.55
CA LEU A 16 -2.29 -6.15 16.27
C LEU A 16 -2.63 -6.92 14.96
N GLY A 17 -1.62 -7.46 14.26
CA GLY A 17 -1.79 -8.17 12.99
C GLY A 17 -1.11 -7.47 11.80
N ASP A 18 -1.56 -7.79 10.58
CA ASP A 18 -0.95 -7.29 9.34
C ASP A 18 -0.89 -5.75 9.34
N GLY A 19 0.30 -5.25 8.99
CA GLY A 19 0.47 -3.89 8.51
C GLY A 19 -0.27 -3.68 7.19
N PRO A 20 -0.58 -2.43 6.81
CA PRO A 20 -1.42 -2.17 5.63
C PRO A 20 -0.90 -2.80 4.34
N MET A 21 0.42 -2.82 4.12
CA MET A 21 0.99 -3.44 2.93
C MET A 21 0.66 -4.93 2.88
N LEU A 22 0.95 -5.68 3.96
CA LEU A 22 0.77 -7.13 3.98
C LEU A 22 -0.72 -7.51 3.91
N HIS A 23 -1.58 -6.70 4.54
CA HIS A 23 -3.03 -6.88 4.50
C HIS A 23 -3.58 -6.75 3.07
N ILE A 24 -3.11 -5.75 2.31
CA ILE A 24 -3.49 -5.59 0.90
C ILE A 24 -3.00 -6.79 0.08
N VAL A 25 -1.76 -7.24 0.30
CA VAL A 25 -1.22 -8.42 -0.40
C VAL A 25 -2.06 -9.67 -0.11
N ARG A 26 -2.49 -9.87 1.15
CA ARG A 26 -3.31 -11.01 1.58
C ARG A 26 -4.62 -11.10 0.80
N HIS A 27 -5.31 -9.98 0.66
CA HIS A 27 -6.67 -9.94 0.11
C HIS A 27 -6.72 -9.73 -1.41
N TYR A 28 -5.77 -8.98 -1.99
CA TYR A 28 -5.78 -8.68 -3.42
C TYR A 28 -4.84 -9.56 -4.25
N ARG A 29 -3.88 -10.25 -3.63
CA ARG A 29 -2.91 -11.14 -4.28
C ARG A 29 -2.29 -10.52 -5.56
N PRO A 30 -1.65 -9.34 -5.45
CA PRO A 30 -1.05 -8.69 -6.60
C PRO A 30 0.08 -9.55 -7.20
N ILE A 31 0.24 -9.48 -8.52
CA ILE A 31 1.32 -10.21 -9.22
C ILE A 31 2.67 -9.51 -9.06
N VAL A 32 2.65 -8.20 -8.81
CA VAL A 32 3.83 -7.37 -8.54
C VAL A 32 3.51 -6.46 -7.36
N VAL A 33 4.45 -6.35 -6.42
CA VAL A 33 4.43 -5.38 -5.32
C VAL A 33 5.65 -4.49 -5.45
N VAL A 34 5.43 -3.19 -5.61
CA VAL A 34 6.47 -2.17 -5.55
C VAL A 34 6.49 -1.57 -4.14
N LEU A 35 7.57 -1.85 -3.41
CA LEU A 35 7.86 -1.29 -2.10
C LEU A 35 8.63 0.02 -2.28
N PHE A 36 8.01 1.14 -1.90
CA PHE A 36 8.66 2.45 -1.91
C PHE A 36 9.17 2.77 -0.49
N LEU A 37 10.49 2.75 -0.31
CA LEU A 37 11.16 2.84 0.99
C LEU A 37 11.83 4.21 1.15
N SER A 38 11.67 4.85 2.30
CA SER A 38 12.61 5.92 2.71
C SER A 38 13.98 5.31 3.02
N ALA A 39 15.02 6.14 3.12
CA ALA A 39 16.37 5.67 3.49
C ALA A 39 16.38 4.91 4.83
N GLU A 40 15.60 5.36 5.82
CA GLU A 40 15.48 4.69 7.13
C GLU A 40 14.81 3.33 7.01
N ILE A 41 13.69 3.25 6.29
CA ILE A 41 12.97 1.98 6.09
C ILE A 41 13.79 1.00 5.25
N ALA A 42 14.54 1.50 4.27
CA ALA A 42 15.46 0.70 3.48
C ALA A 42 16.60 0.12 4.32
N ALA A 43 17.02 0.79 5.39
CA ALA A 43 18.03 0.24 6.30
C ALA A 43 17.53 -1.03 6.99
N PHE A 44 16.27 -1.06 7.42
CA PHE A 44 15.65 -2.27 7.97
C PHE A 44 15.54 -3.39 6.93
N GLU A 45 15.04 -3.07 5.73
CA GLU A 45 14.98 -4.05 4.63
C GLU A 45 16.36 -4.64 4.28
N ASN A 46 17.41 -3.83 4.27
CA ASN A 46 18.77 -4.30 4.01
C ASN A 46 19.34 -5.15 5.16
N ALA A 47 18.91 -4.89 6.40
CA ALA A 47 19.39 -5.60 7.57
C ALA A 47 18.79 -7.00 7.70
N ASP A 48 17.48 -7.13 7.48
CA ASP A 48 16.75 -8.37 7.76
C ASP A 48 15.69 -8.77 6.73
N ARG A 49 15.50 -7.97 5.68
CA ARG A 49 14.54 -8.21 4.60
C ARG A 49 13.09 -8.33 5.07
N ARG A 50 12.74 -7.74 6.23
CA ARG A 50 11.44 -7.96 6.87
C ARG A 50 10.24 -7.74 5.96
N TYR A 51 10.29 -6.77 5.04
CA TYR A 51 9.14 -6.46 4.19
C TYR A 51 9.05 -7.43 3.02
N SER A 52 10.15 -7.67 2.30
CA SER A 52 10.15 -8.58 1.16
C SER A 52 9.93 -10.03 1.60
N ALA A 53 10.55 -10.47 2.71
CA ALA A 53 10.38 -11.81 3.26
C ALA A 53 8.93 -12.07 3.71
N ALA A 54 8.26 -11.10 4.33
CA ALA A 54 6.85 -11.23 4.71
C ALA A 54 5.94 -11.44 3.48
N ILE A 55 6.17 -10.68 2.40
CA ILE A 55 5.42 -10.86 1.15
C ILE A 55 5.71 -12.23 0.54
N THR A 56 6.99 -12.61 0.40
CA THR A 56 7.36 -13.90 -0.19
C THR A 56 6.79 -15.07 0.60
N ARG A 57 6.76 -14.98 1.94
CA ARG A 57 6.13 -15.98 2.80
C ARG A 57 4.61 -16.07 2.58
N LEU A 58 3.94 -14.92 2.39
CA LEU A 58 2.49 -14.88 2.16
C LEU A 58 2.07 -15.31 0.75
N ALA A 59 2.84 -14.86 -0.25
CA ALA A 59 2.53 -14.90 -1.67
C ALA A 59 3.84 -15.11 -2.47
N PRO A 60 4.34 -16.36 -2.54
CA PRO A 60 5.66 -16.66 -3.12
C PRO A 60 5.75 -16.36 -4.63
N GLU A 61 4.62 -16.33 -5.32
CA GLU A 61 4.54 -16.03 -6.76
C GLU A 61 4.50 -14.52 -7.07
N THR A 62 4.46 -13.66 -6.04
CA THR A 62 4.45 -12.20 -6.21
C THR A 62 5.87 -11.70 -6.48
N ASP A 63 6.05 -10.97 -7.59
CA ASP A 63 7.30 -10.25 -7.88
C ASP A 63 7.41 -9.02 -6.97
N VAL A 64 8.44 -8.99 -6.11
CA VAL A 64 8.67 -7.89 -5.16
C VAL A 64 9.79 -6.99 -5.69
N ARG A 65 9.44 -5.73 -5.96
CA ARG A 65 10.36 -4.69 -6.45
C ARG A 65 10.56 -3.64 -5.38
N ILE A 66 11.81 -3.26 -5.14
CA ILE A 66 12.16 -2.25 -4.13
C ILE A 66 12.62 -0.97 -4.82
N VAL A 67 12.04 0.16 -4.40
CA VAL A 67 12.45 1.50 -4.79
C VAL A 67 12.86 2.26 -3.54
N THR A 68 14.12 2.67 -3.48
CA THR A 68 14.66 3.44 -2.34
C THR A 68 14.71 4.93 -2.67
N TYR A 69 14.01 5.72 -1.86
CA TYR A 69 14.03 7.18 -1.93
C TYR A 69 15.07 7.76 -0.96
N THR A 70 16.15 8.29 -1.53
CA THR A 70 17.33 8.74 -0.78
C THR A 70 17.28 10.20 -0.34
N ASN A 71 16.28 10.98 -0.77
CA ASN A 71 16.18 12.38 -0.34
C ASN A 71 15.61 12.45 1.09
N PRO A 72 16.31 13.11 2.03
CA PRO A 72 15.90 13.19 3.43
C PRO A 72 14.63 14.01 3.67
N SER A 73 14.15 14.78 2.69
CA SER A 73 12.98 15.66 2.82
C SER A 73 11.64 14.90 2.77
N VAL A 74 11.47 13.88 3.60
CA VAL A 74 10.29 12.98 3.60
C VAL A 74 9.00 13.61 4.17
N HIS A 75 9.09 14.84 4.65
CA HIS A 75 7.96 15.62 5.17
C HIS A 75 7.27 16.46 4.08
N ARG A 76 7.86 16.56 2.89
CA ARG A 76 7.37 17.42 1.81
C ARG A 76 6.52 16.66 0.80
N PHE A 77 5.21 16.82 0.92
CA PHE A 77 4.20 16.25 0.03
C PHE A 77 4.45 16.58 -1.46
N ASP A 78 4.81 17.84 -1.75
CA ASP A 78 4.97 18.35 -3.11
C ASP A 78 6.11 17.66 -3.88
N LEU A 79 7.08 17.08 -3.16
CA LEU A 79 8.14 16.27 -3.74
C LEU A 79 7.68 14.86 -4.13
N PHE A 80 6.67 14.31 -3.46
CA PHE A 80 6.23 12.93 -3.69
C PHE A 80 5.29 12.78 -4.88
N VAL A 81 4.43 13.77 -5.13
CA VAL A 81 3.51 13.73 -6.28
C VAL A 81 4.24 13.46 -7.61
N PRO A 82 5.28 14.21 -8.00
CA PRO A 82 6.00 13.94 -9.25
C PRO A 82 6.73 12.60 -9.22
N VAL A 83 7.33 12.22 -8.08
CA VAL A 83 8.07 10.95 -7.93
C VAL A 83 7.15 9.75 -8.12
N PHE A 84 6.03 9.72 -7.40
CA PHE A 84 5.04 8.65 -7.51
C PHE A 84 4.40 8.63 -8.89
N ARG A 85 4.09 9.79 -9.47
CA ARG A 85 3.53 9.85 -10.82
C ARG A 85 4.44 9.19 -11.85
N ASN A 86 5.76 9.41 -11.78
CA ASN A 86 6.71 8.79 -12.69
C ASN A 86 6.68 7.26 -12.58
N HIS A 87 6.78 6.71 -11.36
CA HIS A 87 6.71 5.26 -11.15
C HIS A 87 5.38 4.66 -11.60
N LEU A 88 4.26 5.35 -11.34
CA LEU A 88 2.94 4.86 -11.74
C LEU A 88 2.75 4.89 -13.26
N VAL A 89 3.32 5.87 -13.96
CA VAL A 89 3.33 5.90 -15.44
C VAL A 89 4.17 4.74 -16.00
N GLU A 90 5.35 4.48 -15.45
CA GLU A 90 6.20 3.35 -15.83
C GLU A 90 5.47 2.01 -15.64
N LEU A 91 4.86 1.81 -14.47
CA LEU A 91 4.07 0.61 -14.19
C LEU A 91 2.86 0.48 -15.10
N SER A 92 2.19 1.59 -15.43
CA SER A 92 1.04 1.57 -16.35
C SER A 92 1.45 1.21 -17.77
N ALA A 93 2.65 1.61 -18.20
CA ALA A 93 3.19 1.26 -19.50
C ALA A 93 3.64 -0.21 -19.55
N GLU A 94 4.23 -0.72 -18.47
CA GLU A 94 4.65 -2.12 -18.35
C GLU A 94 3.45 -3.08 -18.23
N PHE A 95 2.38 -2.66 -17.55
CA PHE A 95 1.20 -3.47 -17.28
C PHE A 95 -0.10 -2.79 -17.76
N PRO A 96 -0.30 -2.59 -19.09
CA PRO A 96 -1.37 -1.77 -19.64
C PRO A 96 -2.80 -2.26 -19.33
N ASP A 97 -2.95 -3.56 -19.07
CA ASP A 97 -4.24 -4.22 -18.78
C ASP A 97 -4.46 -4.53 -17.30
N ARG A 98 -3.63 -3.98 -16.40
CA ARG A 98 -3.73 -4.22 -14.96
C ARG A 98 -4.12 -2.95 -14.21
N THR A 99 -4.94 -3.13 -13.17
CA THR A 99 -5.19 -2.09 -12.16
C THR A 99 -3.99 -2.00 -11.22
N ILE A 100 -3.57 -0.76 -10.92
CA ILE A 100 -2.56 -0.44 -9.91
C ILE A 100 -3.26 0.00 -8.62
N LEU A 101 -3.11 -0.79 -7.57
CA LEU A 101 -3.57 -0.47 -6.23
C LEU A 101 -2.56 0.49 -5.59
N LEU A 102 -3.06 1.57 -5.00
CA LEU A 102 -2.26 2.56 -4.28
C LEU A 102 -2.50 2.36 -2.78
N ASN A 103 -1.49 1.93 -2.02
CA ASN A 103 -1.62 1.84 -0.57
C ASN A 103 -1.59 3.25 0.04
N THR A 104 -2.76 3.77 0.43
CA THR A 104 -2.89 5.10 1.05
C THR A 104 -2.82 5.05 2.58
N SER A 105 -2.42 3.91 3.16
CA SER A 105 -2.36 3.68 4.62
C SER A 105 -0.95 3.43 5.15
N SER A 106 0.05 3.27 4.29
CA SER A 106 1.47 3.12 4.67
C SER A 106 2.31 4.32 4.24
N GLY A 107 3.54 4.39 4.76
CA GLY A 107 4.46 5.51 4.56
C GLY A 107 4.16 6.71 5.46
N THR A 108 4.85 7.83 5.20
CA THR A 108 4.63 9.07 5.94
C THR A 108 3.28 9.71 5.56
N PRO A 109 2.70 10.58 6.41
CA PRO A 109 1.49 11.32 6.04
C PRO A 109 1.60 12.07 4.69
N ALA A 110 2.80 12.56 4.36
CA ALA A 110 3.06 13.21 3.08
C ALA A 110 2.97 12.24 1.89
N MET A 111 3.48 11.01 2.03
CA MET A 111 3.36 9.96 1.02
C MET A 111 1.91 9.50 0.84
N GLN A 112 1.20 9.27 1.94
CA GLN A 112 -0.21 8.88 1.93
C GLN A 112 -1.07 9.92 1.21
N ALA A 113 -0.90 11.20 1.58
CA ALA A 113 -1.61 12.28 0.93
C ALA A 113 -1.27 12.34 -0.57
N ALA A 114 -0.01 12.16 -0.97
CA ALA A 114 0.39 12.24 -2.38
C ALA A 114 -0.31 11.18 -3.23
N LEU A 115 -0.45 9.96 -2.73
CA LEU A 115 -1.21 8.90 -3.40
C LEU A 115 -2.71 9.20 -3.47
N VAL A 116 -3.30 9.76 -2.40
CA VAL A 116 -4.69 10.22 -2.43
C VAL A 116 -4.89 11.29 -3.51
N ALA A 117 -3.99 12.28 -3.58
CA ALA A 117 -4.05 13.31 -4.60
C ALA A 117 -3.92 12.72 -6.02
N ILE A 118 -2.98 11.80 -6.24
CA ILE A 118 -2.82 11.13 -7.55
C ILE A 118 -4.07 10.33 -7.94
N ASN A 119 -4.70 9.62 -6.99
CA ASN A 119 -5.92 8.88 -7.23
C ASN A 119 -7.09 9.79 -7.66
N VAL A 120 -7.16 11.01 -7.11
CA VAL A 120 -8.18 12.02 -7.45
C VAL A 120 -7.89 12.71 -8.77
N PHE A 121 -6.64 13.12 -9.01
CA PHE A 121 -6.24 13.90 -10.19
C PHE A 121 -5.89 13.05 -11.42
N GLY A 122 -5.94 11.72 -11.28
CA GLY A 122 -6.08 10.79 -12.40
C GLY A 122 -4.77 10.32 -13.03
N ILE A 123 -4.34 9.12 -12.62
CA ILE A 123 -3.60 8.20 -13.49
C ILE A 123 -4.59 7.06 -13.83
N PRO A 124 -4.82 6.75 -15.13
CA PRO A 124 -5.76 5.70 -15.52
C PRO A 124 -5.48 4.38 -14.79
N ARG A 125 -6.55 3.64 -14.48
CA ARG A 125 -6.49 2.31 -13.85
C ARG A 125 -5.77 2.26 -12.49
N THR A 126 -5.77 3.37 -11.75
CA THR A 126 -5.36 3.36 -10.33
C THR A 126 -6.57 3.19 -9.40
N THR A 127 -6.36 2.57 -8.24
CA THR A 127 -7.37 2.44 -7.20
C THR A 127 -6.71 2.60 -5.84
N ALA A 128 -7.05 3.65 -5.11
CA ALA A 128 -6.59 3.84 -3.74
C ALA A 128 -7.23 2.81 -2.81
N VAL A 129 -6.40 2.11 -2.04
CA VAL A 129 -6.81 1.15 -1.03
C VAL A 129 -6.33 1.65 0.34
N GLN A 130 -7.29 1.88 1.22
CA GLN A 130 -7.06 2.22 2.61
C GLN A 130 -7.26 0.98 3.49
N VAL A 131 -6.43 0.78 4.49
CA VAL A 131 -6.56 -0.31 5.46
C VAL A 131 -6.86 0.31 6.82
N SER A 132 -7.96 -0.10 7.46
CA SER A 132 -8.25 0.34 8.83
C SER A 132 -7.30 -0.33 9.82
N THR A 133 -6.95 0.41 10.88
CA THR A 133 -6.21 -0.16 12.01
C THR A 133 -7.04 -1.26 12.69
N PRO A 134 -6.44 -2.37 13.14
CA PRO A 134 -7.17 -3.45 13.82
C PRO A 134 -7.85 -2.94 15.11
N ALA A 135 -7.17 -2.08 15.86
CA ALA A 135 -7.80 -1.28 16.89
C ALA A 135 -8.69 -0.22 16.22
N ARG A 136 -10.00 -0.22 16.49
CA ARG A 136 -10.95 0.83 16.05
C ARG A 136 -10.71 2.19 16.73
N ALA A 137 -9.48 2.47 17.16
CA ALA A 137 -9.01 3.64 17.91
C ALA A 137 -7.58 4.00 17.50
N LEU A 138 -7.09 5.17 17.94
CA LEU A 138 -5.69 5.58 17.76
C LEU A 138 -4.73 4.52 18.30
N SER A 139 -3.69 4.19 17.53
CA SER A 139 -2.60 3.31 17.99
C SER A 139 -1.97 3.87 19.27
N LYS A 140 -1.81 3.02 20.27
CA LYS A 140 -1.18 3.34 21.55
C LYS A 140 0.32 3.07 21.50
N PRO A 141 1.14 3.71 22.36
CA PRO A 141 2.52 3.31 22.58
C PRO A 141 2.56 1.83 22.99
N GLY A 142 3.25 0.99 22.21
CA GLY A 142 3.29 -0.47 22.38
C GLY A 142 2.49 -1.28 21.35
N ASP A 143 1.57 -0.66 20.59
CA ASP A 143 0.91 -1.35 19.45
C ASP A 143 1.89 -1.56 18.28
N ARG A 144 3.00 -0.83 18.28
CA ARG A 144 4.11 -0.94 17.33
C ARG A 144 5.32 -1.50 18.04
N GLU A 145 5.91 -2.53 17.44
CA GLU A 145 7.20 -3.05 17.85
C GLU A 145 8.31 -2.02 17.61
N SER A 146 9.36 -2.12 18.41
CA SER A 146 10.58 -1.37 18.13
C SER A 146 11.15 -1.85 16.79
N PRO A 147 11.35 -0.96 15.80
CA PRO A 147 11.95 -1.36 14.53
C PRO A 147 13.33 -2.00 14.69
N ASP A 148 14.10 -1.62 15.71
CA ASP A 148 15.44 -2.16 15.98
C ASP A 148 15.43 -3.55 16.62
N ALA A 149 14.31 -3.97 17.22
CA ALA A 149 14.14 -5.27 17.88
C ALA A 149 13.12 -6.16 17.15
N TYR A 150 12.83 -5.85 15.89
CA TYR A 150 11.80 -6.54 15.12
C TYR A 150 12.25 -7.96 14.74
N ASP A 151 11.45 -8.95 15.10
CA ASP A 151 11.64 -10.35 14.71
C ASP A 151 10.48 -10.80 13.83
N LEU A 152 10.72 -10.94 12.52
CA LEU A 152 9.67 -11.32 11.59
C LEU A 152 9.08 -12.70 11.90
N GLU A 153 9.88 -13.66 12.37
CA GLU A 153 9.40 -15.02 12.65
C GLU A 153 8.44 -15.00 13.84
N LEU A 154 8.83 -14.33 14.93
CA LEU A 154 7.98 -14.15 16.10
C LEU A 154 6.67 -13.44 15.74
N MET A 155 6.78 -12.34 14.99
CA MET A 155 5.61 -11.56 14.58
C MET A 155 4.69 -12.34 13.65
N TRP A 156 5.25 -13.16 12.76
CA TRP A 156 4.47 -14.00 11.86
C TRP A 156 3.70 -15.08 12.60
N ASP A 157 4.35 -15.78 13.53
CA ASP A 157 3.73 -16.89 14.26
C ASP A 157 2.62 -16.40 15.20
N ALA A 158 2.73 -15.19 15.72
CA ALA A 158 1.72 -14.53 16.55
C ALA A 158 0.63 -13.78 15.74
N ASN A 159 0.70 -13.76 14.41
CA ASN A 159 -0.21 -12.96 13.59
C ASN A 159 -1.55 -13.65 13.36
N ASP A 160 -2.60 -13.13 14.01
CA ASP A 160 -3.97 -13.62 13.87
C ASP A 160 -4.53 -13.52 12.43
N ASP A 161 -4.01 -12.60 11.59
CA ASP A 161 -4.41 -12.50 10.18
C ASP A 161 -3.99 -13.73 9.34
N ASN A 162 -3.16 -14.62 9.88
CA ASN A 162 -2.84 -15.93 9.29
C ASN A 162 -3.95 -16.96 9.47
N GLN A 163 -4.91 -16.73 10.37
CA GLN A 163 -5.99 -17.68 10.61
C GLN A 163 -7.06 -17.60 9.51
N PRO A 164 -7.69 -18.73 9.14
CA PRO A 164 -8.83 -18.72 8.24
C PRO A 164 -9.96 -17.83 8.77
N GLY A 165 -10.49 -16.96 7.92
CA GLY A 165 -11.60 -16.08 8.27
C GLY A 165 -11.20 -14.74 8.90
N ALA A 166 -9.90 -14.41 8.95
CA ALA A 166 -9.44 -13.08 9.31
C ALA A 166 -10.15 -11.99 8.48
N PRO A 167 -10.65 -10.91 9.11
CA PRO A 167 -11.51 -9.94 8.44
C PRO A 167 -10.73 -9.08 7.43
N ASN A 168 -11.33 -8.83 6.27
CA ASN A 168 -10.79 -7.86 5.34
C ASN A 168 -11.01 -6.43 5.87
N ARG A 169 -9.92 -5.70 6.09
CA ARG A 169 -9.86 -4.31 6.59
C ARG A 169 -9.60 -3.30 5.47
N CYS A 170 -9.59 -3.75 4.21
CA CYS A 170 -9.36 -2.89 3.05
C CYS A 170 -10.65 -2.17 2.64
N PHE A 171 -10.52 -0.89 2.29
CA PHE A 171 -11.55 -0.04 1.75
C PHE A 171 -11.01 0.61 0.48
N GLU A 172 -11.69 0.38 -0.65
CA GLU A 172 -11.37 1.07 -1.89
C GLU A 172 -11.97 2.48 -1.86
N ALA A 173 -11.13 3.50 -2.00
CA ALA A 173 -11.63 4.86 -2.15
C ALA A 173 -12.07 5.04 -3.61
N THR A 174 -13.37 5.22 -3.82
CA THR A 174 -13.91 5.53 -5.15
C THR A 174 -13.25 6.81 -5.65
N SER A 175 -12.57 6.71 -6.79
CA SER A 175 -12.13 7.88 -7.54
C SER A 175 -13.36 8.72 -7.85
N ALA A 176 -13.52 9.84 -7.13
CA ALA A 176 -14.33 10.95 -7.60
C ALA A 176 -13.54 11.62 -8.72
N ALA A 177 -13.38 10.92 -9.85
CA ALA A 177 -13.16 11.61 -11.11
C ALA A 177 -14.36 12.57 -11.21
N LEU A 178 -14.11 13.86 -10.97
CA LEU A 178 -15.08 14.92 -11.08
C LEU A 178 -15.87 14.71 -12.38
N GLY A 179 -17.10 14.22 -12.26
CA GLY A 179 -18.14 14.18 -13.29
C GLY A 179 -17.70 13.85 -14.72
N VAL A 180 -16.89 12.82 -14.98
CA VAL A 180 -16.86 12.26 -16.34
C VAL A 180 -18.05 11.31 -16.46
N ASN A 181 -19.17 11.86 -16.94
CA ASN A 181 -20.27 11.08 -17.49
C ASN A 181 -19.70 9.94 -18.33
N ARG A 182 -20.00 8.69 -17.97
CA ARG A 182 -19.85 7.58 -18.91
C ARG A 182 -20.84 7.87 -20.04
N PRO A 183 -20.41 8.09 -21.30
CA PRO A 183 -21.36 8.14 -22.39
C PRO A 183 -21.88 6.71 -22.58
N GLY A 184 -23.14 6.47 -22.21
CA GLY A 184 -23.72 5.13 -22.31
C GLY A 184 -25.11 4.90 -21.73
N GLU A 185 -25.67 5.80 -20.92
CA GLU A 185 -27.08 5.69 -20.47
C GLU A 185 -27.92 6.81 -21.06
N SER A 186 -28.23 6.66 -22.35
CA SER A 186 -29.34 7.37 -23.00
C SER A 186 -30.47 6.38 -23.26
N GLY A 187 -31.62 6.64 -22.64
CA GLY A 187 -32.92 6.13 -23.08
C GLY A 187 -33.52 5.07 -22.18
N ASP A 188 -34.47 5.48 -21.33
CA ASP A 188 -35.85 5.21 -21.71
C ASP A 188 -36.79 6.28 -21.14
N SER A 189 -37.44 6.95 -22.09
CA SER A 189 -38.53 7.89 -21.87
C SER A 189 -39.78 7.06 -21.59
N LEU A 190 -40.33 7.14 -20.38
CA LEU A 190 -41.70 6.69 -20.14
C LEU A 190 -42.66 7.81 -20.54
N ILE A 191 -43.38 7.53 -21.64
CA ILE A 191 -44.72 8.07 -21.91
C ILE A 191 -45.67 7.45 -20.89
#